data_AF-A0A923LC07-F1
#
_entry.id   AF-A0A923LC07-F1
#
_cell.length_a   1.000
_cell.length_b   1.000
_cell.length_c   1.000
_cell.angle_alpha   90.00
_cell.angle_beta   90.00
_cell.angle_gamma   90.00
#
_symmetry.space_group_name_H-M   'P 1'
#
loop_
_entity.id
_entity.type
_entity.pdbx_description
1 polymer ?
#
loop_
_entity_poly.entity_id
_entity_poly.type
_entity_poly.pdbx_seq_one_letter_code
_entity_poly.pdbx_strand_id
1 'polypeptide(L)'
;MAALGKEWNEIGISNDFLFGKVMRDPELCRELLEVILNVPIERVEYPEEQKTIDIAQDARSVRLDVYVADGNNTVYDIEMQTVQEEGLPKRSRYYQGMIDLALIEKGEPYTKLNKSYVIFICTFDAFGKGESVYTFENMCKEVEGLSLGDETHKIFLNAKGASKNVSPSLRAFLEYVAGNKSEDPFVKKLDEAVVKAKKNEKWRREYMTLLMRDRENVEKGRAEGRAEGRTEGYISSIRLCRKFHMTKEATLEELKHDFSLNDAEAMKVLEKYWNDESK
;
A
#
# COMPACT_ATOMS: atom_id res chain seq x y z
N MET A 1 -19.56 -16.70 -5.73
CA MET A 1 -20.43 -15.58 -5.30
C MET A 1 -20.68 -15.55 -3.79
N ALA A 2 -21.06 -16.65 -3.12
CA ALA A 2 -21.37 -16.63 -1.68
C ALA A 2 -20.18 -16.32 -0.74
N ALA A 3 -19.01 -16.94 -0.95
CA ALA A 3 -17.79 -16.66 -0.16
C ALA A 3 -17.29 -15.22 -0.36
N LEU A 4 -17.28 -14.80 -1.62
CA LEU A 4 -17.01 -13.43 -2.05
C LEU A 4 -17.95 -12.40 -1.38
N GLY A 5 -19.24 -12.69 -1.29
CA GLY A 5 -20.21 -11.83 -0.59
C GLY A 5 -20.03 -11.76 0.93
N LYS A 6 -19.38 -12.77 1.54
CA LYS A 6 -19.03 -12.79 2.97
C LYS A 6 -17.87 -11.83 3.26
N GLU A 7 -16.88 -11.78 2.38
CA GLU A 7 -15.72 -10.86 2.50
C GLU A 7 -16.14 -9.38 2.50
N TRP A 8 -17.12 -8.97 1.67
CA TRP A 8 -17.64 -7.60 1.68
C TRP A 8 -18.28 -7.19 3.01
N ASN A 9 -18.95 -8.12 3.68
CA ASN A 9 -19.63 -7.80 4.94
C ASN A 9 -18.63 -7.71 6.10
N GLU A 10 -17.50 -8.39 6.00
CA GLU A 10 -16.46 -8.49 7.03
C GLU A 10 -15.43 -7.34 6.98
N ILE A 11 -15.25 -6.68 5.83
CA ILE A 11 -14.28 -5.59 5.71
C ILE A 11 -14.67 -4.38 6.59
N GLY A 12 -13.69 -3.76 7.26
CA GLY A 12 -13.90 -2.56 8.07
C GLY A 12 -13.37 -1.30 7.39
N ILE A 13 -13.29 -0.20 8.15
CA ILE A 13 -12.66 1.06 7.69
C ILE A 13 -11.19 0.88 7.30
N SER A 14 -10.50 -0.12 7.85
CA SER A 14 -9.11 -0.43 7.49
C SER A 14 -8.97 -1.08 6.12
N ASN A 15 -10.06 -1.46 5.46
CA ASN A 15 -9.98 -1.87 4.06
C ASN A 15 -9.82 -0.64 3.17
N ASP A 16 -8.73 -0.60 2.43
CA ASP A 16 -8.29 0.53 1.62
C ASP A 16 -9.36 1.01 0.61
N PHE A 17 -10.03 0.08 -0.09
CA PHE A 17 -11.12 0.42 -0.99
C PHE A 17 -12.27 1.13 -0.25
N LEU A 18 -12.68 0.61 0.91
CA LEU A 18 -13.78 1.19 1.68
C LEU A 18 -13.38 2.54 2.28
N PHE A 19 -12.16 2.62 2.81
CA PHE A 19 -11.57 3.87 3.29
C PHE A 19 -11.61 4.95 2.21
N GLY A 20 -11.08 4.67 1.02
CA GLY A 20 -11.09 5.60 -0.11
C GLY A 20 -12.48 5.98 -0.60
N LYS A 21 -13.53 5.17 -0.37
CA LYS A 21 -14.92 5.58 -0.65
C LYS A 21 -15.50 6.48 0.44
N VAL A 22 -15.23 6.18 1.71
CA VAL A 22 -15.71 6.97 2.85
C VAL A 22 -15.03 8.33 2.88
N MET A 23 -13.73 8.39 2.61
CA MET A 23 -12.93 9.61 2.55
C MET A 23 -13.20 10.46 1.29
N ARG A 24 -14.21 10.16 0.48
CA ARG A 24 -14.72 11.10 -0.54
C ARG A 24 -15.68 12.12 0.05
N ASP A 25 -16.17 11.86 1.26
CA ASP A 25 -16.95 12.85 2.00
C ASP A 25 -15.98 13.91 2.56
N PRO A 26 -16.05 15.17 2.08
CA PRO A 26 -15.13 16.23 2.52
C PRO A 26 -15.19 16.47 4.03
N GLU A 27 -16.35 16.33 4.67
CA GLU A 27 -16.48 16.58 6.11
C GLU A 27 -15.85 15.48 6.95
N LEU A 28 -16.05 14.21 6.57
CA LEU A 28 -15.40 13.10 7.27
C LEU A 28 -13.88 13.16 7.12
N CYS A 29 -13.41 13.54 5.93
CA CYS A 29 -11.98 13.65 5.67
C CYS A 29 -11.35 14.85 6.40
N ARG A 30 -12.04 15.99 6.44
CA ARG A 30 -11.67 17.16 7.23
C ARG A 30 -11.54 16.80 8.71
N GLU A 31 -12.58 16.20 9.29
CA GLU A 31 -12.59 15.78 10.70
C GLU A 31 -11.49 14.75 11.00
N LEU A 32 -11.21 13.82 10.06
CA LEU A 32 -10.08 12.89 10.18
C LEU A 32 -8.74 13.63 10.29
N LEU A 33 -8.48 14.59 9.41
CA LEU A 33 -7.25 15.37 9.42
C LEU A 33 -7.12 16.21 10.70
N GLU A 34 -8.21 16.82 11.17
CA GLU A 34 -8.24 17.54 12.45
C GLU A 34 -7.90 16.60 13.62
N VAL A 35 -8.42 15.37 13.60
CA VAL A 35 -8.13 14.34 14.62
C VAL A 35 -6.65 13.91 14.58
N ILE A 36 -6.06 13.76 13.40
CA ILE A 36 -4.67 13.33 13.23
C ILE A 36 -3.68 14.43 13.62
N LEU A 37 -3.92 15.66 13.15
CA LEU A 37 -3.00 16.77 13.26
C LEU A 37 -3.24 17.63 14.50
N ASN A 38 -4.42 17.49 15.11
CA ASN A 38 -4.85 18.27 16.27
C ASN A 38 -4.82 19.79 16.01
N VAL A 39 -5.23 20.20 14.80
CA VAL A 39 -5.39 21.60 14.36
C VAL A 39 -6.74 21.78 13.68
N PRO A 40 -7.38 22.96 13.77
CA PRO A 40 -8.64 23.23 13.09
C PRO A 40 -8.43 23.39 11.58
N ILE A 41 -9.30 22.79 10.79
CA ILE A 41 -9.29 22.85 9.33
C ILE A 41 -10.62 23.43 8.87
N GLU A 42 -10.56 24.51 8.10
CA GLU A 42 -11.76 25.20 7.60
C GLU A 42 -12.48 24.35 6.57
N ARG A 43 -11.76 23.86 5.54
CA ARG A 43 -12.33 23.03 4.49
C ARG A 43 -11.30 22.16 3.77
N VAL A 44 -11.82 21.09 3.15
CA VAL A 44 -11.07 20.16 2.30
C VAL A 44 -11.68 20.20 0.90
N GLU A 45 -10.84 20.27 -0.11
CA GLU A 45 -11.19 20.24 -1.52
C GLU A 45 -10.47 19.09 -2.23
N TYR A 46 -11.10 18.56 -3.27
CA TYR A 46 -10.54 17.49 -4.10
C TYR A 46 -10.27 18.11 -5.47
N PRO A 47 -9.01 18.22 -5.91
CA PRO A 47 -8.72 18.73 -7.25
C PRO A 47 -9.41 17.81 -8.27
N GLU A 48 -10.24 18.38 -9.16
CA GLU A 48 -10.83 17.62 -10.25
C GLU A 48 -9.71 16.93 -11.04
N GLU A 49 -9.89 15.64 -11.32
CA GLU A 49 -8.94 14.76 -12.00
C GLU A 49 -8.41 15.40 -13.29
N GLN A 50 -7.34 16.21 -13.19
CA GLN A 50 -6.58 16.63 -14.35
C GLN A 50 -5.79 15.41 -14.83
N LYS A 51 -6.39 14.76 -15.83
CA LYS A 51 -5.75 14.02 -16.94
C LYS A 51 -4.43 13.33 -16.59
N THR A 52 -4.53 12.03 -16.37
CA THR A 52 -3.61 11.05 -16.96
C THR A 52 -2.12 11.33 -16.70
N ILE A 53 -1.69 11.18 -15.45
CA ILE A 53 -0.49 10.37 -15.25
C ILE A 53 -1.00 8.94 -15.05
N ASP A 54 -1.19 8.24 -16.16
CA ASP A 54 -1.33 6.78 -16.19
C ASP A 54 -0.03 6.17 -15.64
N ILE A 55 0.05 6.05 -14.32
CA ILE A 55 0.84 5.00 -13.69
C ILE A 55 -0.17 4.21 -12.88
N ALA A 56 -0.67 3.15 -13.51
CA ALA A 56 -1.59 2.20 -12.92
C ALA A 56 -1.11 1.76 -11.54
N GLN A 57 -1.94 1.96 -10.51
CA GLN A 57 -2.21 0.94 -9.48
C GLN A 57 -3.41 1.37 -8.63
N ASP A 58 -4.58 0.96 -9.08
CA ASP A 58 -5.81 0.68 -8.32
C ASP A 58 -5.91 1.29 -6.90
N ALA A 59 -6.44 2.51 -6.84
CA ALA A 59 -7.30 3.03 -5.76
C ALA A 59 -6.78 3.06 -4.31
N ARG A 60 -5.47 3.30 -4.07
CA ARG A 60 -4.91 3.34 -2.70
C ARG A 60 -4.80 4.72 -2.03
N SER A 61 -4.50 5.77 -2.79
CA SER A 61 -4.28 7.13 -2.26
C SER A 61 -5.55 7.98 -2.25
N VAL A 62 -5.75 8.76 -1.19
CA VAL A 62 -6.65 9.92 -1.18
C VAL A 62 -5.80 11.18 -1.09
N ARG A 63 -5.65 11.89 -2.22
CA ARG A 63 -4.97 13.20 -2.30
C ARG A 63 -5.96 14.34 -2.18
N LEU A 64 -5.64 15.32 -1.33
CA LEU A 64 -6.53 16.39 -0.91
C LEU A 64 -5.81 17.73 -0.89
N ASP A 65 -6.47 18.78 -1.38
CA ASP A 65 -6.04 20.16 -1.18
C ASP A 65 -6.84 20.74 -0.01
N VAL A 66 -6.18 21.22 1.03
CA VAL A 66 -6.83 21.55 2.30
C VAL A 66 -6.47 22.96 2.73
N TYR A 67 -7.51 23.71 3.09
CA TYR A 67 -7.39 25.07 3.59
C TYR A 67 -7.61 25.07 5.10
N VAL A 68 -6.52 25.28 5.84
CA VAL A 68 -6.52 25.50 7.29
C VAL A 68 -6.98 26.94 7.55
N ALA A 69 -7.53 27.24 8.72
CA ALA A 69 -8.11 28.55 9.07
C ALA A 69 -7.12 29.75 8.96
N ASP A 70 -5.84 29.49 8.70
CA ASP A 70 -4.78 30.48 8.45
C ASP A 70 -4.39 30.64 6.96
N GLY A 71 -5.02 29.91 6.03
CA GLY A 71 -4.83 30.07 4.58
C GLY A 71 -3.58 29.41 3.97
N ASN A 72 -2.92 28.49 4.69
CA ASN A 72 -1.58 27.96 4.35
C ASN A 72 -1.51 26.89 3.23
N ASN A 73 -2.43 26.91 2.25
CA ASN A 73 -2.42 26.09 1.02
C ASN A 73 -1.76 24.71 1.19
N THR A 74 -2.28 23.86 2.09
CA THR A 74 -1.60 22.63 2.52
C THR A 74 -2.20 21.42 1.82
N VAL A 75 -1.36 20.48 1.39
CA VAL A 75 -1.79 19.28 0.66
C VAL A 75 -1.57 18.03 1.50
N TYR A 76 -2.54 17.13 1.49
CA TYR A 76 -2.51 15.90 2.28
C TYR A 76 -2.71 14.69 1.36
N ASP A 77 -1.86 13.70 1.54
CA ASP A 77 -2.01 12.37 0.97
C ASP A 77 -2.22 11.38 2.13
N ILE A 78 -3.33 10.66 2.11
CA ILE A 78 -3.69 9.71 3.18
C ILE A 78 -3.82 8.31 2.60
N GLU A 79 -3.16 7.36 3.26
CA GLU A 79 -2.96 6.00 2.76
C GLU A 79 -3.23 4.98 3.88
N MET A 80 -4.17 4.06 3.65
CA MET A 80 -4.47 2.98 4.59
C MET A 80 -3.56 1.78 4.31
N GLN A 81 -2.70 1.41 5.27
CA GLN A 81 -1.75 0.31 5.10
C GLN A 81 -2.06 -0.86 6.05
N THR A 82 -2.51 -1.98 5.46
CA THR A 82 -2.87 -3.19 6.23
C THR A 82 -1.81 -4.27 6.23
N VAL A 83 -0.88 -4.22 5.28
CA VAL A 83 0.21 -5.19 5.11
C VAL A 83 1.52 -4.51 5.42
N GLN A 84 2.38 -5.15 6.22
CA GLN A 84 3.73 -4.64 6.43
C GLN A 84 4.57 -4.91 5.18
N GLU A 85 4.73 -3.87 4.37
CA GLU A 85 5.58 -3.88 3.18
C GLU A 85 6.94 -3.26 3.52
N GLU A 86 8.00 -3.81 2.91
CA GLU A 86 9.30 -3.17 2.95
C GLU A 86 9.26 -1.85 2.16
N GLY A 87 9.94 -0.82 2.67
CA GLY A 87 10.15 0.42 1.91
C GLY A 87 9.09 1.50 2.07
N LEU A 88 8.19 1.43 3.07
CA LEU A 88 7.27 2.54 3.41
C LEU A 88 7.96 3.92 3.47
N PRO A 89 9.16 4.10 4.05
CA PRO A 89 9.84 5.39 4.04
C PRO A 89 10.26 5.87 2.63
N LYS A 90 10.57 4.94 1.71
CA LYS A 90 10.90 5.28 0.32
C LYS A 90 9.63 5.60 -0.47
N ARG A 91 8.54 4.89 -0.20
CA ARG A 91 7.23 5.12 -0.81
C ARG A 91 6.65 6.47 -0.39
N SER A 92 6.77 6.84 0.88
CA SER A 92 6.37 8.17 1.36
C SER A 92 7.14 9.30 0.66
N ARG A 93 8.44 9.12 0.44
CA ARG A 93 9.25 10.06 -0.37
C ARG A 93 8.82 10.10 -1.84
N TYR A 94 8.45 8.97 -2.43
CA TYR A 94 7.94 8.92 -3.80
C TYR A 94 6.63 9.71 -3.93
N TYR A 95 5.68 9.51 -3.02
CA TYR A 95 4.42 10.26 -3.00
C TYR A 95 4.63 11.76 -2.82
N GLN A 96 5.53 12.16 -1.91
CA GLN A 96 5.94 13.55 -1.77
C GLN A 96 6.39 14.17 -3.10
N GLY A 97 7.30 13.51 -3.83
CA GLY A 97 7.78 14.02 -5.11
C GLY A 97 6.69 14.08 -6.18
N MET A 98 5.72 13.16 -6.15
CA MET A 98 4.57 13.19 -7.06
C MET A 98 3.60 14.34 -6.75
N ILE A 99 3.43 14.70 -5.47
CA ILE A 99 2.67 15.87 -5.03
C ILE A 99 3.36 17.13 -5.57
N ASP A 100 4.66 17.29 -5.31
CA ASP A 100 5.42 18.48 -5.74
C ASP A 100 5.35 18.67 -7.26
N LEU A 101 5.50 17.58 -8.03
CA LEU A 101 5.42 17.61 -9.50
C LEU A 101 4.04 18.00 -10.01
N ALA A 102 2.97 17.62 -9.30
CA ALA A 102 1.59 17.93 -9.70
C ALA A 102 1.22 19.39 -9.42
N LEU A 103 1.88 20.05 -8.47
CA LEU A 103 1.50 21.37 -7.97
C LEU A 103 2.34 22.52 -8.53
N ILE A 104 3.55 22.26 -9.06
CA ILE A 104 4.42 23.30 -9.60
C ILE A 104 4.56 23.21 -11.12
N GLU A 105 4.24 24.30 -11.82
CA GLU A 105 4.45 24.39 -13.26
C GLU A 105 5.86 24.85 -13.63
N LYS A 106 6.25 24.57 -14.88
CA LYS A 106 7.55 24.99 -15.41
C LYS A 106 7.70 26.51 -15.36
N GLY A 107 8.68 26.98 -14.60
CA GLY A 107 9.04 28.40 -14.50
C GLY A 107 8.47 29.09 -13.27
N GLU A 108 7.69 28.39 -12.43
CA GLU A 108 7.25 28.91 -11.14
C GLU A 108 8.35 28.85 -10.07
N PRO A 109 8.36 29.79 -9.11
CA PRO A 109 9.32 29.77 -8.01
C PRO A 109 8.99 28.66 -7.01
N TYR A 110 10.01 28.02 -6.45
CA TYR A 110 9.85 26.96 -5.44
C TYR A 110 9.15 27.42 -4.15
N THR A 111 9.10 28.74 -3.89
CA THR A 111 8.34 29.31 -2.77
C THR A 111 6.83 29.14 -2.91
N LYS A 112 6.34 28.67 -4.07
CA LYS A 112 4.94 28.31 -4.26
C LYS A 112 4.64 26.85 -3.90
N LEU A 113 5.65 26.02 -3.63
CA LEU A 113 5.41 24.65 -3.20
C LEU A 113 4.56 24.66 -1.94
N ASN A 114 3.51 23.84 -1.96
CA ASN A 114 2.62 23.68 -0.85
C ASN A 114 3.32 22.98 0.32
N LYS A 115 2.99 23.41 1.54
CA LYS A 115 3.18 22.55 2.71
C LYS A 115 2.47 21.22 2.46
N SER A 116 3.11 20.12 2.81
CA SER A 116 2.62 18.79 2.41
C SER A 116 2.78 17.74 3.50
N TYR A 117 1.79 16.86 3.59
CA TYR A 117 1.75 15.75 4.53
C TYR A 117 1.45 14.46 3.78
N VAL A 118 2.36 13.48 3.91
CA VAL A 118 2.10 12.10 3.50
C VAL A 118 1.82 11.27 4.76
N ILE A 119 0.58 10.80 4.89
CA ILE A 119 0.05 10.18 6.11
C ILE A 119 -0.30 8.71 5.83
N PHE A 120 0.45 7.80 6.44
CA PHE A 120 0.10 6.38 6.44
C PHE A 120 -0.66 6.01 7.72
N ILE A 121 -1.81 5.38 7.56
CA ILE A 121 -2.59 4.81 8.65
C ILE A 121 -2.35 3.31 8.67
N CYS A 122 -1.48 2.84 9.56
CA CYS A 122 -1.05 1.44 9.58
C CYS A 122 -1.83 0.62 10.61
N THR A 123 -2.28 -0.58 10.24
CA THR A 123 -2.86 -1.56 11.18
C THR A 123 -1.79 -2.31 12.00
N PHE A 124 -0.52 -1.93 11.84
CA PHE A 124 0.66 -2.50 12.47
C PHE A 124 1.64 -1.39 12.86
N ASP A 125 2.63 -1.74 13.67
CA ASP A 125 3.71 -0.81 14.04
C ASP A 125 4.81 -0.82 12.97
N ALA A 126 4.82 0.21 12.12
CA ALA A 126 5.75 0.32 11.00
C ALA A 126 7.23 0.43 11.42
N PHE A 127 7.51 0.88 12.66
CA PHE A 127 8.87 1.12 13.16
C PHE A 127 9.24 0.28 14.39
N GLY A 128 8.28 -0.45 14.96
CA GLY A 128 8.50 -1.35 16.09
C GLY A 128 8.90 -0.64 17.37
N LYS A 129 8.44 0.60 17.59
CA LYS A 129 8.74 1.41 18.79
C LYS A 129 7.55 1.59 19.72
N GLY A 130 6.39 1.06 19.37
CA GLY A 130 5.18 1.10 20.20
C GLY A 130 4.44 2.43 20.23
N GLU A 131 4.92 3.44 19.49
CA GLU A 131 4.25 4.74 19.43
C GLU A 131 3.03 4.67 18.50
N SER A 132 1.97 5.40 18.85
CA SER A 132 0.73 5.57 18.06
C SER A 132 0.91 6.53 16.90
N VAL A 133 1.86 7.47 17.00
CA VAL A 133 2.14 8.49 15.98
C VAL A 133 3.64 8.61 15.80
N TYR A 134 4.11 8.48 14.56
CA TYR A 134 5.47 8.80 14.16
C TYR A 134 5.43 9.95 13.16
N THR A 135 5.99 11.10 13.52
CA THR A 135 6.12 12.25 12.62
C THR A 135 7.58 12.44 12.26
N PHE A 136 7.86 12.57 10.96
CA PHE A 136 9.20 12.77 10.43
C PHE A 136 9.27 14.05 9.61
N GLU A 137 10.34 14.81 9.86
CA GLU A 137 10.72 16.05 9.19
C GLU A 137 12.23 16.02 8.88
N ASN A 138 12.68 16.86 7.96
CA ASN A 138 14.11 17.01 7.67
C ASN A 138 14.79 17.86 8.75
N MET A 139 15.68 17.23 9.52
CA MET A 139 16.44 17.86 10.61
C MET A 139 17.93 17.93 10.27
N CYS A 140 18.58 19.03 10.66
CA CYS A 140 20.02 19.20 10.57
C CYS A 140 20.73 18.19 11.49
N LYS A 141 21.80 17.55 10.99
CA LYS A 141 22.58 16.60 11.80
C LYS A 141 23.58 17.29 12.71
N GLU A 142 24.10 18.42 12.27
CA GLU A 142 25.18 19.15 12.92
C GLU A 142 24.68 20.15 13.97
N VAL A 143 23.45 20.64 13.80
CA VAL A 143 22.82 21.61 14.72
C VAL A 143 21.55 20.99 15.30
N GLU A 144 21.62 20.59 16.57
CA GLU A 144 20.50 19.99 17.29
C GLU A 144 19.27 20.91 17.28
N GLY A 145 18.12 20.35 16.91
CA GLY A 145 16.85 21.06 16.87
C GLY A 145 16.62 21.96 15.65
N LEU A 146 17.60 22.12 14.75
CA LEU A 146 17.41 22.91 13.53
C LEU A 146 16.66 22.10 12.46
N SER A 147 15.43 22.50 12.15
CA SER A 147 14.64 21.97 11.01
C SER A 147 15.06 22.64 9.71
N LEU A 148 15.02 21.88 8.60
CA LEU A 148 15.29 22.40 7.25
C LEU A 148 14.24 23.43 6.81
N GLY A 149 13.01 23.31 7.32
CA GLY A 149 11.91 24.22 6.98
C GLY A 149 11.42 24.06 5.53
N ASP A 150 11.53 22.86 4.95
CA ASP A 150 11.02 22.56 3.60
C ASP A 150 9.51 22.24 3.57
N GLU A 151 8.85 22.33 4.73
CA GLU A 151 7.40 22.16 4.90
C GLU A 151 6.86 20.79 4.45
N THR A 152 7.75 19.79 4.35
CA THR A 152 7.37 18.39 4.07
C THR A 152 7.28 17.58 5.35
N HIS A 153 6.16 16.89 5.53
CA HIS A 153 5.91 16.07 6.71
C HIS A 153 5.51 14.66 6.32
N LYS A 154 6.00 13.67 7.05
CA LYS A 154 5.61 12.25 6.87
C LYS A 154 5.10 11.73 8.20
N ILE A 155 3.84 11.32 8.23
CA ILE A 155 3.18 10.82 9.44
C ILE A 155 2.86 9.35 9.23
N PHE A 156 3.19 8.51 10.22
CA PHE A 156 2.78 7.12 10.27
C PHE A 156 2.01 6.90 11.56
N LEU A 157 0.74 6.58 11.43
CA LEU A 157 -0.12 6.20 12.53
C LEU A 157 -0.07 4.70 12.74
N ASN A 158 -0.06 4.27 13.99
CA ASN A 158 0.02 2.88 14.37
C ASN A 158 -1.22 2.51 15.19
N ALA A 159 -2.12 1.72 14.59
CA ALA A 159 -3.35 1.27 15.25
C ALA A 159 -3.10 0.34 16.46
N LYS A 160 -1.89 -0.21 16.61
CA LYS A 160 -1.47 -1.01 17.76
C LYS A 160 -0.66 -0.20 18.79
N GLY A 161 -0.43 1.09 18.54
CA GLY A 161 0.35 1.94 19.42
C GLY A 161 -0.37 2.20 20.72
N ALA A 162 0.38 2.33 21.82
CA ALA A 162 -0.15 2.53 23.15
C ALA A 162 0.27 3.90 23.75
N SER A 163 0.56 4.89 22.90
CA SER A 163 1.05 6.19 23.36
C SER A 163 0.04 6.87 24.27
N LYS A 164 0.52 7.37 25.40
CA LYS A 164 -0.28 8.16 26.33
C LYS A 164 -0.55 9.58 25.82
N ASN A 165 0.32 10.08 24.95
CA ASN A 165 0.35 11.47 24.48
C ASN A 165 -0.41 11.69 23.16
N VAL A 166 -1.53 11.00 22.95
CA VAL A 166 -2.44 11.24 21.82
C VAL A 166 -3.80 11.71 22.31
N SER A 167 -4.50 12.50 21.50
CA SER A 167 -5.85 12.96 21.82
C SER A 167 -6.80 11.75 22.01
N PRO A 168 -7.82 11.87 22.87
CA PRO A 168 -8.82 10.80 23.05
C PRO A 168 -9.47 10.36 21.74
N SER A 169 -9.79 11.31 20.85
CA SER A 169 -10.41 11.02 19.55
C SER A 169 -9.44 10.34 18.58
N LEU A 170 -8.15 10.69 18.56
CA LEU A 170 -7.16 9.96 17.75
C LEU A 170 -6.99 8.53 18.25
N ARG A 171 -6.94 8.33 19.58
CA ARG A 171 -6.90 6.97 20.16
C ARG A 171 -8.12 6.16 19.75
N ALA A 172 -9.32 6.73 19.89
CA ALA A 172 -10.56 6.09 19.49
C ALA A 172 -10.59 5.72 18.00
N PHE A 173 -10.10 6.61 17.14
CA PHE A 173 -9.97 6.34 15.70
C PHE A 173 -9.00 5.17 15.43
N LEU A 174 -7.83 5.14 16.07
CA LEU A 174 -6.86 4.05 15.91
C LEU A 174 -7.41 2.71 16.42
N GLU A 175 -8.13 2.71 17.54
CA GLU A 175 -8.85 1.53 18.05
C GLU A 175 -9.91 1.05 17.06
N TYR A 176 -10.60 1.96 16.38
CA TYR A 176 -11.56 1.65 15.32
C TYR A 176 -10.92 1.04 14.08
N VAL A 177 -9.78 1.58 13.64
CA VAL A 177 -8.95 0.99 12.58
C VAL A 177 -8.48 -0.42 12.95
N ALA A 178 -8.19 -0.67 14.22
CA ALA A 178 -7.87 -2.00 14.76
C ALA A 178 -9.10 -2.95 14.87
N GLY A 179 -10.31 -2.48 14.55
CA GLY A 179 -11.54 -3.27 14.52
C GLY A 179 -12.39 -3.19 15.79
N ASN A 180 -12.05 -2.32 16.74
CA ASN A 180 -12.82 -2.13 17.97
C ASN A 180 -13.91 -1.08 17.78
N LYS A 181 -15.02 -1.21 18.50
CA LYS A 181 -16.05 -0.16 18.52
C LYS A 181 -15.63 0.97 19.47
N SER A 182 -16.05 2.19 19.15
CA SER A 182 -15.87 3.34 20.03
C SER A 182 -17.15 4.16 20.14
N GLU A 183 -17.32 4.80 21.29
CA GLU A 183 -18.41 5.74 21.55
C GLU A 183 -18.05 7.18 21.14
N ASP A 184 -16.80 7.40 20.72
CA ASP A 184 -16.32 8.70 20.24
C ASP A 184 -17.21 9.24 19.09
N PRO A 185 -17.60 10.53 19.14
CA PRO A 185 -18.51 11.09 18.15
C PRO A 185 -18.02 10.99 16.70
N PHE A 186 -16.71 11.20 16.46
CA PHE A 186 -16.14 11.11 15.14
C PHE A 186 -16.14 9.66 14.64
N VAL A 187 -15.74 8.72 15.50
CA VAL A 187 -15.76 7.30 15.15
C VAL A 187 -17.18 6.81 14.83
N LYS A 188 -18.21 7.29 15.53
CA LYS A 188 -19.61 6.96 15.21
C LYS A 188 -20.01 7.44 13.82
N LYS A 189 -19.65 8.68 13.45
CA LYS A 189 -19.92 9.20 12.10
C LYS A 189 -19.22 8.35 11.03
N LEU A 190 -17.96 7.96 11.27
CA LEU A 190 -17.23 7.06 10.37
C LEU A 190 -17.90 5.70 10.25
N ASP A 191 -18.35 5.11 11.37
CA ASP A 191 -19.01 3.82 11.36
C ASP A 191 -20.35 3.86 10.62
N GLU A 192 -21.14 4.92 10.81
CA GLU A 192 -22.36 5.15 10.04
C GLU A 192 -22.07 5.28 8.54
N ALA A 193 -21.01 5.99 8.16
CA ALA A 193 -20.59 6.13 6.77
C ALA A 193 -20.13 4.77 6.18
N VAL A 194 -19.39 3.96 6.95
CA VAL A 194 -19.00 2.60 6.58
C VAL A 194 -20.22 1.70 6.40
N VAL A 195 -21.19 1.75 7.31
CA VAL A 195 -22.45 0.99 7.21
C VAL A 195 -23.25 1.41 5.98
N LYS A 196 -23.31 2.72 5.68
CA LYS A 196 -23.95 3.24 4.47
C LYS A 196 -23.21 2.79 3.20
N ALA A 197 -21.89 2.84 3.21
CA ALA A 197 -21.04 2.38 2.11
C ALA A 197 -21.26 0.88 1.81
N LYS A 198 -21.38 0.05 2.86
CA LYS A 198 -21.67 -1.38 2.72
C LYS A 198 -23.02 -1.70 2.09
N LYS A 199 -24.01 -0.81 2.22
CA LYS A 199 -25.34 -0.92 1.59
C LYS A 199 -25.34 -0.47 0.14
N ASN A 200 -24.27 0.16 -0.35
CA ASN A 200 -24.17 0.62 -1.73
C ASN A 200 -23.84 -0.55 -2.67
N GLU A 201 -24.84 -1.00 -3.45
CA GLU A 201 -24.70 -2.13 -4.37
C GLU A 201 -23.67 -1.87 -5.47
N LYS A 202 -23.51 -0.62 -5.92
CA LYS A 202 -22.51 -0.25 -6.93
C LYS A 202 -21.10 -0.47 -6.39
N TRP A 203 -20.81 0.06 -5.21
CA TRP A 203 -19.49 -0.09 -4.58
C TRP A 203 -19.20 -1.55 -4.22
N ARG A 204 -20.22 -2.28 -3.76
CA ARG A 204 -20.10 -3.72 -3.57
C ARG A 204 -19.68 -4.41 -4.86
N ARG A 205 -20.35 -4.13 -5.99
CA ARG A 205 -20.03 -4.72 -7.30
C ARG A 205 -18.61 -4.35 -7.78
N GLU A 206 -18.21 -3.09 -7.60
CA GLU A 206 -16.85 -2.61 -7.90
C GLU A 206 -15.81 -3.42 -7.10
N TYR A 207 -16.02 -3.53 -5.78
CA TYR A 207 -15.15 -4.31 -4.90
C TYR A 207 -15.09 -5.80 -5.29
N MET A 208 -16.24 -6.42 -5.58
CA MET A 208 -16.28 -7.82 -6.03
C MET A 208 -15.46 -8.03 -7.30
N THR A 209 -15.53 -7.07 -8.22
CA THR A 209 -14.81 -7.15 -9.51
C THR A 209 -13.30 -7.05 -9.28
N LEU A 210 -12.87 -6.11 -8.42
CA LEU A 210 -11.47 -5.97 -8.03
C LEU A 210 -10.95 -7.27 -7.41
N LEU A 211 -11.67 -7.83 -6.45
CA LEU A 211 -11.31 -9.05 -5.75
C LEU A 211 -11.24 -10.29 -6.66
N MET A 212 -12.09 -10.37 -7.69
CA MET A 212 -12.01 -11.43 -8.70
C MET A 212 -10.74 -11.29 -9.56
N ARG A 213 -10.42 -10.06 -9.99
CA ARG A 213 -9.17 -9.79 -10.75
C ARG A 213 -7.93 -10.10 -9.92
N ASP A 214 -7.92 -9.73 -8.65
CA ASP A 214 -6.80 -10.01 -7.74
C ASP A 214 -6.56 -11.51 -7.60
N ARG A 215 -7.63 -12.30 -7.46
CA ARG A 215 -7.53 -13.77 -7.39
C ARG A 215 -6.98 -14.37 -8.68
N GLU A 216 -7.49 -13.92 -9.83
CA GLU A 216 -6.98 -14.36 -11.14
C GLU A 216 -5.49 -14.03 -11.30
N ASN A 217 -5.07 -12.84 -10.86
CA ASN A 217 -3.67 -12.43 -10.91
C ASN A 217 -2.79 -13.27 -9.98
N VAL A 218 -3.26 -13.57 -8.76
CA VAL A 218 -2.55 -14.46 -7.82
C VAL A 218 -2.44 -15.88 -8.38
N GLU A 219 -3.48 -16.38 -9.04
CA GLU A 219 -3.46 -17.70 -9.68
C GLU A 219 -2.48 -17.76 -10.86
N LYS A 220 -2.46 -16.72 -11.71
CA LYS A 220 -1.46 -16.57 -12.78
C LYS A 220 -0.04 -16.53 -12.21
N GLY A 221 0.21 -15.68 -11.21
CA GLY A 221 1.53 -15.59 -10.57
C GLY A 221 1.96 -16.92 -9.92
N ARG A 222 1.04 -17.67 -9.32
CA ARG A 222 1.34 -19.03 -8.82
C ARG A 222 1.65 -20.01 -9.94
N ALA A 223 0.96 -19.94 -11.07
CA ALA A 223 1.23 -20.80 -12.22
C ALA A 223 2.60 -20.49 -12.84
N GLU A 224 2.91 -19.21 -13.03
CA GLU A 224 4.21 -18.72 -13.50
C GLU A 224 5.34 -19.15 -12.56
N GLY A 225 5.21 -18.90 -11.25
CA GLY A 225 6.23 -19.30 -10.27
C GLY A 225 6.45 -20.81 -10.19
N ARG A 226 5.41 -21.64 -10.40
CA ARG A 226 5.58 -23.10 -10.53
C ARG A 226 6.34 -23.49 -11.79
N ALA A 227 6.08 -22.81 -12.91
CA ALA A 227 6.77 -23.06 -14.18
C ALA A 227 8.25 -22.65 -14.11
N GLU A 228 8.54 -21.51 -13.47
CA GLU A 228 9.89 -21.03 -13.17
C GLU A 228 10.62 -22.02 -12.25
N GLY A 229 10.05 -22.36 -11.09
CA GLY A 229 10.67 -23.30 -10.16
C GLY A 229 10.89 -24.70 -10.75
N ARG A 230 9.99 -25.16 -11.63
CA ARG A 230 10.19 -26.40 -12.39
C ARG A 230 11.38 -26.29 -13.35
N THR A 231 11.54 -25.14 -14.01
CA THR A 231 12.67 -24.87 -14.89
C THR A 231 13.99 -24.81 -14.12
N GLU A 232 14.03 -24.11 -12.99
CA GLU A 232 15.17 -24.08 -12.08
C GLU A 232 15.53 -25.48 -11.56
N GLY A 233 14.53 -26.32 -11.28
CA GLY A 233 14.70 -27.72 -10.92
C GLY A 233 15.39 -28.54 -12.02
N TYR A 234 14.97 -28.39 -13.28
CA TYR A 234 15.65 -29.03 -14.41
C TYR A 234 17.12 -28.63 -14.52
N ILE A 235 17.38 -27.32 -14.47
CA ILE A 235 18.74 -26.77 -14.59
C ILE A 235 19.61 -27.28 -13.44
N SER A 236 19.11 -27.25 -12.22
CA SER A 236 19.82 -27.72 -11.02
C SER A 236 20.15 -29.22 -11.11
N SER A 237 19.21 -30.03 -11.58
CA SER A 237 19.40 -31.49 -11.73
C SER A 237 20.44 -31.80 -12.80
N ILE A 238 20.36 -31.15 -13.98
CA ILE A 238 21.35 -31.31 -15.05
C ILE A 238 22.74 -30.90 -14.58
N ARG A 239 22.86 -29.77 -13.86
CA ARG A 239 24.14 -29.31 -13.29
C ARG A 239 24.72 -30.33 -12.32
N LEU A 240 23.87 -30.93 -11.47
CA LEU A 240 24.30 -31.96 -10.52
C LEU A 240 24.81 -33.21 -11.24
N CYS A 241 24.06 -33.71 -12.23
CA CYS A 241 24.48 -34.84 -13.06
C CYS A 241 25.82 -34.57 -13.77
N ARG A 242 26.01 -33.37 -14.34
CA ARG A 242 27.29 -32.95 -14.94
C ARG A 242 28.42 -32.91 -13.92
N LYS A 243 28.18 -32.38 -12.73
CA LYS A 243 29.17 -32.31 -11.64
C LYS A 243 29.66 -33.69 -11.21
N PHE A 244 28.79 -34.70 -11.28
CA PHE A 244 29.14 -36.09 -11.01
C PHE A 244 29.54 -36.89 -12.26
N HIS A 245 29.81 -36.22 -13.38
CA HIS A 245 30.24 -36.84 -14.64
C HIS A 245 29.28 -37.90 -15.19
N MET A 246 27.97 -37.77 -14.93
CA MET A 246 26.95 -38.62 -15.53
C MET A 246 26.85 -38.38 -17.04
N THR A 247 26.49 -39.41 -17.82
CA THR A 247 26.27 -39.27 -19.25
C THR A 247 24.95 -38.55 -19.55
N LYS A 248 24.77 -38.11 -20.79
CA LYS A 248 23.50 -37.50 -21.24
C LYS A 248 22.34 -38.47 -21.13
N GLU A 249 22.57 -39.74 -21.45
CA GLU A 249 21.55 -40.80 -21.39
C GLU A 249 21.11 -41.06 -19.95
N ALA A 250 22.05 -41.14 -19.01
CA ALA A 250 21.73 -41.30 -17.59
C ALA A 250 20.97 -40.07 -17.05
N THR A 251 21.41 -38.86 -17.42
CA THR A 251 20.73 -37.62 -17.01
C THR A 251 19.31 -37.51 -17.61
N LEU A 252 19.12 -38.01 -18.83
CA LEU A 252 17.80 -38.07 -19.47
C LEU A 252 16.84 -38.93 -18.64
N GLU A 253 17.28 -40.11 -18.19
CA GLU A 253 16.46 -41.00 -17.36
C GLU A 253 16.16 -40.40 -15.97
N GLU A 254 17.13 -39.72 -15.34
CA GLU A 254 16.88 -38.98 -14.09
C GLU A 254 15.84 -37.87 -14.28
N LEU A 255 15.94 -37.07 -15.36
CA LEU A 255 14.95 -36.02 -15.64
C LEU A 255 13.54 -36.58 -15.87
N LYS A 256 13.44 -37.73 -16.55
CA LYS A 256 12.17 -38.43 -16.75
C LYS A 256 11.59 -38.90 -15.43
N HIS A 257 12.42 -39.49 -14.57
CA HIS A 257 12.01 -40.00 -13.27
C HIS A 257 11.59 -38.87 -12.32
N ASP A 258 12.50 -37.93 -12.04
CA ASP A 258 12.33 -36.93 -10.99
C ASP A 258 11.24 -35.89 -11.30
N PHE A 259 11.01 -35.63 -12.58
CA PHE A 259 10.03 -34.63 -13.02
C PHE A 259 8.86 -35.22 -13.79
N SER A 260 8.77 -36.55 -13.90
CA SER A 260 7.72 -37.26 -14.63
C SER A 260 7.58 -36.78 -16.09
N LEU A 261 8.70 -36.51 -16.75
CA LEU A 261 8.74 -36.07 -18.14
C LEU A 261 8.61 -37.25 -19.09
N ASN A 262 7.97 -37.03 -20.25
CA ASN A 262 8.08 -37.97 -21.35
C ASN A 262 9.42 -37.81 -22.11
N ASP A 263 9.74 -38.76 -22.98
CA ASP A 263 11.01 -38.79 -23.71
C ASP A 263 11.28 -37.50 -24.51
N ALA A 264 10.27 -36.97 -25.20
CA ALA A 264 10.43 -35.77 -26.02
C ALA A 264 10.66 -34.50 -25.16
N GLU A 265 9.96 -34.40 -24.03
CA GLU A 265 10.12 -33.31 -23.07
C GLU A 265 11.49 -33.33 -22.40
N ALA A 266 11.91 -34.51 -21.92
CA ALA A 266 13.20 -34.68 -21.28
C ALA A 266 14.36 -34.39 -22.24
N MET A 267 14.28 -34.85 -23.49
CA MET A 267 15.29 -34.54 -24.51
C MET A 267 15.37 -33.03 -24.77
N LYS A 268 14.22 -32.37 -24.93
CA LYS A 268 14.19 -30.92 -25.16
C LYS A 268 14.79 -30.13 -24.00
N VAL A 269 14.50 -30.52 -22.76
CA VAL A 269 15.06 -29.88 -21.55
C VAL A 269 16.57 -30.12 -21.48
N LEU A 270 17.01 -31.37 -21.69
CA LEU A 270 18.42 -31.74 -21.66
C LEU A 270 19.21 -30.98 -22.73
N GLU A 271 18.76 -30.98 -23.98
CA GLU A 271 19.42 -30.26 -25.08
C GLU A 271 19.52 -28.75 -24.80
N LYS A 272 18.47 -28.17 -24.25
CA LYS A 272 18.40 -26.74 -23.95
C LYS A 272 19.40 -26.33 -22.86
N TYR A 273 19.52 -27.12 -21.79
CA TYR A 273 20.26 -26.70 -20.59
C TYR A 273 21.56 -27.47 -20.33
N TRP A 274 21.89 -28.51 -21.11
CA TRP A 274 23.11 -29.31 -20.90
C TRP A 274 24.38 -28.45 -20.92
N ASN A 275 24.46 -27.47 -21.82
CA ASN A 275 25.62 -26.57 -21.96
C ASN A 275 25.38 -25.20 -21.32
N ASP A 276 24.31 -25.01 -20.56
CA ASP A 276 24.00 -23.72 -19.95
C ASP A 276 24.84 -23.50 -18.68
N GLU A 277 25.84 -22.62 -18.78
CA GLU A 277 26.77 -22.25 -17.70
C GLU A 277 26.34 -20.95 -16.97
N SER A 278 25.12 -20.45 -17.19
CA SER A 278 24.63 -19.24 -16.51
C SER A 278 24.62 -19.39 -14.99
N LYS A 279 25.03 -18.34 -14.27
CA LYS A 279 25.33 -18.35 -12.81
C LYS A 279 24.09 -18.51 -11.94
#